data_AF-L0AWK8-F1
#
_entry.id   AF-L0AWK8-F1
#
_cell.length_a   1.000
_cell.length_b   1.000
_cell.length_c   1.000
_cell.angle_alpha   90.00
_cell.angle_beta   90.00
_cell.angle_gamma   90.00
#
_symmetry.space_group_name_H-M   'P 1'
#
loop_
_entity.id
_entity.type
_entity.pdbx_description
1 polymer ?
#
loop_
_entity_poly.entity_id
_entity_poly.type
_entity_poly.pdbx_seq_one_letter_code
_entity_poly.pdbx_strand_id
1 'polypeptide(L)'
;MSGKRHILIGITGSVAAIKVPEIIDGLIELVNKNQNSVLIKVVRTITAKEYFFGFDSCDKFEVVDDILPERAYNRSDPILHIELRRWADIFVICPLDANTLAKISNGLCDSLLTDIARSWDMRKPFLVYPCMNTFMYEHQITDKQISILQSFGIKVVPPIAKLLACGDYVYYLNMGGQSSKVDEKLRENKRQINRTIRELDRQRMAAEREEQVTISKLKNEAKMGRTKNVKIMAKDIVRNRKLASHYYHMKSQMVGILSQLQSAHSTNMLAANLKNVNKLMAQVSSKTNAVEFQKIMQGINRESEILNLKMDMMSEAVDDSLMGITPLYVVHFIITDPEGTEEEELIVSQILEELGIDATATLNTATCPVSSSGVKGMAHIEIEGHGQKYTNADDTLEDRINNLKK
;
A
#
# COMPACT_ATOMS: atom_id res chain seq x y z
N MET A 1 -18.21 15.80 35.25
CA MET A 1 -17.08 16.75 35.14
C MET A 1 -16.95 17.18 33.68
N SER A 2 -17.74 18.17 33.24
CA SER A 2 -17.61 18.72 31.89
C SER A 2 -16.63 19.90 31.91
N GLY A 3 -15.37 19.62 32.27
CA GLY A 3 -14.30 20.62 32.33
C GLY A 3 -13.54 20.65 31.01
N LYS A 4 -13.39 21.83 30.40
CA LYS A 4 -12.51 22.02 29.23
C LYS A 4 -11.09 21.56 29.59
N ARG A 5 -10.43 20.84 28.69
CA ARG A 5 -9.03 20.41 28.89
C ARG A 5 -8.08 21.52 28.46
N HIS A 6 -7.07 21.80 29.28
CA HIS A 6 -6.06 22.81 28.99
C HIS A 6 -4.84 22.16 28.32
N ILE A 7 -4.52 22.57 27.10
CA ILE A 7 -3.39 22.07 26.32
C ILE A 7 -2.37 23.19 26.17
N LEU A 8 -1.14 22.91 26.59
CA LEU A 8 0.00 23.80 26.37
C LEU A 8 0.84 23.25 25.22
N ILE A 9 1.06 24.08 24.20
CA ILE A 9 1.85 23.72 23.02
C ILE A 9 3.13 24.55 23.01
N GLY A 10 4.29 23.91 23.17
CA GLY A 10 5.59 24.51 22.98
C GLY A 10 6.02 24.47 21.51
N ILE A 11 6.46 25.61 20.96
CA ILE A 11 7.02 25.74 19.61
C ILE A 11 8.48 26.16 19.72
N THR A 12 9.36 25.42 19.06
CA THR A 12 10.80 25.72 18.98
C THR A 12 11.20 26.23 17.58
N GLY A 13 12.46 26.61 17.40
CA GLY A 13 13.05 27.15 16.15
C GLY A 13 13.21 26.14 15.01
N SER A 14 12.18 25.34 14.73
CA SER A 14 12.11 24.47 13.55
C SER A 14 11.31 25.17 12.45
N VAL A 15 11.75 25.06 11.19
CA VAL A 15 11.02 25.57 10.01
C VAL A 15 9.58 25.02 9.95
N ALA A 16 9.34 23.83 10.52
CA ALA A 16 8.02 23.23 10.62
C ALA A 16 7.02 24.05 11.47
N ALA A 17 7.49 25.05 12.23
CA ALA A 17 6.65 25.91 13.05
C ALA A 17 5.61 26.69 12.22
N ILE A 18 5.89 26.95 10.94
CA ILE A 18 4.94 27.55 9.98
C ILE A 18 3.62 26.78 9.91
N LYS A 19 3.64 25.46 10.17
CA LYS A 19 2.45 24.60 10.10
C LYS A 19 1.66 24.49 11.40
N VAL A 20 2.13 25.09 12.50
CA VAL A 20 1.44 24.98 13.79
C VAL A 20 -0.01 25.48 13.77
N PRO A 21 -0.40 26.55 13.03
CA PRO A 21 -1.81 26.94 12.93
C PRO A 21 -2.70 25.83 12.35
N GLU A 22 -2.23 25.16 11.28
CA GLU A 22 -2.94 24.02 10.68
C GLU A 22 -3.09 22.85 11.66
N ILE A 23 -2.05 22.60 12.48
CA ILE A 23 -2.07 21.56 13.51
C ILE A 23 -3.10 21.87 14.59
N ILE A 24 -3.17 23.11 15.04
CA ILE A 24 -4.14 23.57 16.04
C ILE A 24 -5.56 23.45 15.50
N ASP A 25 -5.80 23.84 14.24
CA ASP A 25 -7.10 23.72 13.59
C ASP A 25 -7.55 22.26 13.49
N GLY A 26 -6.68 21.37 13.04
CA GLY A 26 -6.98 19.93 12.98
C GLY A 26 -7.24 19.31 14.36
N LEU A 27 -6.51 19.76 15.39
CA LEU A 27 -6.72 19.32 16.77
C LEU A 27 -8.11 19.75 17.28
N ILE A 28 -8.48 21.02 17.09
CA ILE A 28 -9.79 21.56 17.50
C ILE A 28 -10.91 20.81 16.77
N GLU A 29 -10.77 20.56 15.47
CA GLU A 29 -11.77 19.83 14.69
C GLU A 29 -11.97 18.39 15.22
N LEU A 30 -10.88 17.67 15.50
CA LEU A 30 -10.92 16.32 16.07
C LEU A 30 -11.53 16.29 17.48
N VAL A 31 -11.24 17.29 18.31
CA VAL A 31 -11.79 17.40 19.66
C VAL A 31 -13.30 17.68 19.60
N ASN A 32 -13.72 18.61 18.73
CA ASN A 32 -15.13 18.96 18.54
C ASN A 32 -15.96 17.79 18.02
N LYS A 33 -15.40 16.99 17.09
CA LYS A 33 -16.06 15.75 16.60
C LYS A 33 -16.34 14.74 17.71
N ASN A 34 -15.51 14.72 18.75
CA ASN A 34 -15.67 13.86 19.92
C ASN A 34 -16.50 14.51 21.06
N GLN A 35 -17.23 15.60 20.78
CA GLN A 35 -18.04 16.36 21.74
C GLN A 35 -17.25 16.86 22.97
N ASN A 36 -15.95 17.05 22.81
CA ASN A 36 -15.07 17.59 23.85
C ASN A 36 -14.75 19.06 23.56
N SER A 37 -14.23 19.77 24.56
CA SER A 37 -13.76 21.16 24.43
C SER A 37 -12.38 21.31 25.04
N VAL A 38 -11.51 22.06 24.35
CA VAL A 38 -10.13 22.34 24.77
C VAL A 38 -9.86 23.84 24.77
N LEU A 39 -8.92 24.25 25.62
CA LEU A 39 -8.32 25.58 25.63
C LEU A 39 -6.84 25.42 25.36
N ILE A 40 -6.30 26.24 24.45
CA ILE A 40 -4.94 26.10 23.95
C ILE A 40 -4.15 27.36 24.28
N LYS A 41 -2.99 27.18 24.92
CA LYS A 41 -1.94 28.20 25.02
C LYS A 41 -0.71 27.71 24.27
N VAL A 42 -0.07 28.62 23.55
CA VAL A 42 1.11 28.35 22.74
C VAL A 42 2.29 29.09 23.36
N VAL A 43 3.35 28.38 23.74
CA VAL A 43 4.61 28.98 24.22
C VAL A 43 5.62 28.90 23.09
N ARG A 44 6.13 30.03 22.61
CA ARG A 44 7.13 30.05 21.54
C ARG A 44 8.48 30.56 22.04
N THR A 45 9.54 29.80 21.75
CA THR A 45 10.93 30.24 21.97
C THR A 45 11.27 31.46 21.11
N ILE A 46 12.32 32.21 21.47
CA ILE A 46 12.79 33.36 20.70
C ILE A 46 13.03 32.99 19.22
N THR A 47 13.67 31.85 18.95
CA THR A 47 13.95 31.39 17.57
C THR A 47 12.70 30.90 16.83
N ALA A 48 11.68 30.41 17.54
CA ALA A 48 10.42 30.02 16.92
C ALA A 48 9.67 31.23 16.31
N LYS A 49 9.89 32.44 16.83
CA LYS A 49 9.23 33.67 16.37
C LYS A 49 9.54 34.01 14.91
N GLU A 50 10.70 33.59 14.40
CA GLU A 50 11.08 33.78 13.00
C GLU A 50 10.22 32.95 12.02
N TYR A 51 9.77 31.77 12.45
CA TYR A 51 9.01 30.84 11.63
C TYR A 51 7.50 30.86 11.94
N PHE A 52 7.12 31.27 13.15
CA PHE A 52 5.73 31.44 13.60
C PHE A 52 5.44 32.94 13.82
N PHE A 53 5.52 33.72 12.74
CA PHE A 53 5.28 35.16 12.74
C PHE A 53 3.80 35.48 12.45
N GLY A 54 3.30 36.62 12.96
CA GLY A 54 1.95 37.11 12.64
C GLY A 54 0.81 36.52 13.49
N PHE A 55 1.13 35.75 14.53
CA PHE A 55 0.17 35.19 15.48
C PHE A 55 0.56 35.60 16.90
N ASP A 56 -0.20 36.53 17.50
CA ASP A 56 0.00 36.96 18.89
C ASP A 56 -1.12 36.48 19.80
N SER A 57 -2.37 36.51 19.34
CA SER A 57 -3.51 35.82 19.96
C SER A 57 -4.68 35.78 18.99
N CYS A 58 -5.48 34.72 19.02
CA CYS A 58 -6.75 34.65 18.31
C CYS A 58 -7.80 33.91 19.16
N ASP A 59 -9.04 33.85 18.69
CA ASP A 59 -10.13 33.18 19.41
C ASP A 59 -9.86 31.69 19.71
N LYS A 60 -8.93 31.07 18.97
CA LYS A 60 -8.60 29.64 19.06
C LYS A 60 -7.47 29.35 20.06
N PHE A 61 -6.51 30.26 20.24
CA PHE A 61 -5.35 30.08 21.12
C PHE A 61 -4.69 31.42 21.50
N GLU A 62 -4.06 31.43 22.67
CA GLU A 62 -3.25 32.55 23.18
C GLU A 62 -1.76 32.21 23.02
N VAL A 63 -0.94 33.15 22.55
CA VAL A 63 0.52 32.98 22.41
C VAL A 63 1.23 33.67 23.57
N VAL A 64 2.18 32.95 24.17
CA VAL A 64 3.06 33.42 25.24
C VAL A 64 4.48 33.36 24.73
N ASP A 65 5.11 34.53 24.65
CA ASP A 65 6.48 34.66 24.18
C ASP A 65 7.47 34.32 25.30
N ASP A 66 8.57 33.69 24.90
CA ASP A 66 9.78 33.67 25.70
C ASP A 66 10.40 35.07 25.68
N ILE A 67 10.21 35.83 26.77
CA ILE A 67 10.63 37.23 26.88
C ILE A 67 11.78 37.31 27.89
N LEU A 68 12.85 38.00 27.52
CA LEU A 68 13.90 38.37 28.46
C LEU A 68 13.34 39.39 29.48
N PRO A 69 13.54 39.19 30.78
CA PRO A 69 12.99 40.10 31.78
C PRO A 69 13.52 41.52 31.58
N GLU A 70 12.63 42.47 31.28
CA GLU A 70 12.94 43.89 31.07
C GLU A 70 13.34 44.61 32.37
N ARG A 71 13.02 44.02 33.53
CA ARG A 71 13.34 44.54 34.86
C ARG A 71 13.73 43.41 35.81
N ALA A 72 14.39 43.78 36.90
CA ALA A 72 14.68 42.86 37.99
C ALA A 72 13.39 42.24 38.57
N TYR A 73 13.47 40.95 38.91
CA TYR A 73 12.37 40.18 39.48
C TYR A 73 12.03 40.67 40.89
N ASN A 74 10.75 40.96 41.13
CA ASN A 74 10.22 41.23 42.46
C ASN A 74 9.58 39.95 43.02
N ARG A 75 9.64 39.76 44.35
CA ARG A 75 9.04 38.57 45.00
C ARG A 75 7.53 38.42 44.78
N SER A 76 6.84 39.50 44.47
CA SER A 76 5.41 39.50 44.15
C SER A 76 5.10 39.17 42.69
N ASP A 77 6.12 39.10 41.82
CA ASP A 77 5.91 38.85 40.40
C ASP A 77 5.51 37.39 40.17
N PRO A 78 4.52 37.14 39.29
CA PRO A 78 4.10 35.79 38.95
C PRO A 78 5.26 34.99 38.33
N ILE A 79 5.37 33.72 38.70
CA ILE A 79 6.38 32.82 38.13
C ILE A 79 5.75 32.10 36.95
N LEU A 80 5.89 32.70 35.76
CA LEU A 80 5.15 32.33 34.56
C LEU A 80 5.22 30.84 34.19
N HIS A 81 6.42 30.21 34.23
CA HIS A 81 6.54 28.78 33.93
C HIS A 81 5.78 27.88 34.92
N ILE A 82 5.67 28.29 36.20
CA ILE A 82 4.88 27.57 37.22
C ILE A 82 3.38 27.75 36.95
N GLU A 83 2.95 28.95 36.58
CA GLU A 83 1.54 29.24 36.27
C GLU A 83 1.07 28.43 35.05
N LEU A 84 1.86 28.42 33.97
CA LEU A 84 1.58 27.63 32.78
C LEU A 84 1.53 26.14 33.08
N ARG A 85 2.45 25.63 33.90
CA ARG A 85 2.46 24.23 34.35
C ARG A 85 1.26 23.87 35.23
N ARG A 86 0.76 24.80 36.05
CA ARG A 86 -0.45 24.61 36.86
C ARG A 86 -1.70 24.62 36.01
N TRP A 87 -1.78 25.55 35.05
CA TRP A 87 -2.91 25.73 34.14
C TRP A 87 -3.10 24.54 33.20
N ALA A 88 -2.02 24.02 32.63
CA ALA A 88 -2.08 22.98 31.61
C ALA A 88 -2.32 21.57 32.17
N ASP A 89 -3.19 20.79 31.52
CA ASP A 89 -3.40 19.36 31.79
C ASP A 89 -2.42 18.48 30.99
N ILE A 90 -1.99 18.97 29.83
CA ILE A 90 -1.10 18.28 28.88
C ILE A 90 -0.10 19.29 28.35
N PHE A 91 1.17 18.89 28.24
CA PHE A 91 2.21 19.65 27.57
C PHE A 91 2.68 18.92 26.32
N VAL A 92 2.72 19.63 25.20
CA VAL A 92 3.16 19.12 23.91
C VAL A 92 4.21 20.05 23.34
N ILE A 93 5.41 19.57 23.01
CA ILE A 93 6.36 20.36 22.22
C ILE A 93 6.31 19.90 20.77
N CYS A 94 5.84 20.77 19.89
CA CYS A 94 5.53 20.48 18.50
C CYS A 94 5.57 21.77 17.67
N PRO A 95 6.57 21.96 16.79
CA PRO A 95 7.74 21.12 16.57
C PRO A 95 8.79 21.21 17.70
N LEU A 96 9.59 20.15 17.87
CA LEU A 96 10.81 20.13 18.70
C LEU A 96 12.07 20.09 17.81
N ASP A 97 12.86 21.15 17.84
CA ASP A 97 14.15 21.24 17.15
C ASP A 97 15.27 20.50 17.90
N ALA A 98 16.41 20.31 17.24
CA ALA A 98 17.55 19.59 17.82
C ALA A 98 18.18 20.34 19.00
N ASN A 99 18.16 21.67 18.98
CA ASN A 99 18.74 22.50 20.03
C ASN A 99 17.98 22.35 21.36
N THR A 100 16.66 22.47 21.29
CA THR A 100 15.77 22.31 22.45
C THR A 100 15.74 20.86 22.92
N LEU A 101 15.82 19.89 22.01
CA LEU A 101 16.00 18.48 22.38
C LEU A 101 17.29 18.28 23.18
N ALA A 102 18.40 18.88 22.74
CA ALA A 102 19.67 18.84 23.46
C ALA A 102 19.57 19.51 24.83
N LYS A 103 18.88 20.64 24.94
CA LYS A 103 18.68 21.34 26.21
C LYS A 103 17.87 20.51 27.20
N ILE A 104 16.72 19.98 26.80
CA ILE A 104 15.84 19.18 27.67
C ILE A 104 16.55 17.91 28.13
N SER A 105 17.25 17.20 27.22
CA SER A 105 17.97 15.97 27.57
C SER A 105 19.12 16.19 28.56
N ASN A 106 19.76 17.36 28.53
CA ASN A 106 20.85 17.73 29.46
C ASN A 106 20.37 18.55 30.68
N GLY A 107 19.07 18.85 30.78
CA GLY A 107 18.50 19.63 31.88
C GLY A 107 18.82 21.13 31.84
N LEU A 108 19.15 21.68 30.67
CA LEU A 108 19.34 23.12 30.48
C LEU A 108 17.98 23.83 30.47
N CYS A 109 17.91 24.95 31.19
CA CYS A 109 16.69 25.72 31.45
C CYS A 109 16.99 27.20 31.20
N ASP A 110 17.10 27.58 29.93
CA ASP A 110 17.55 28.91 29.48
C ASP A 110 16.49 29.67 28.66
N SER A 111 15.28 29.11 28.61
CA SER A 111 14.10 29.64 27.92
C SER A 111 12.86 29.25 28.69
N LEU A 112 11.79 30.06 28.60
CA LEU A 112 10.49 29.79 29.21
C LEU A 112 10.00 28.36 28.90
N LEU A 113 10.16 27.91 27.66
CA LEU A 113 9.77 26.56 27.25
C LEU A 113 10.57 25.46 27.98
N THR A 114 11.90 25.63 28.11
CA THR A 114 12.74 24.66 28.84
C THR A 114 12.52 24.70 30.35
N ASP A 115 12.21 25.87 30.93
CA ASP A 115 11.80 26.01 32.34
C ASP A 115 10.50 25.25 32.63
N ILE A 116 9.51 25.37 31.74
CA ILE A 116 8.26 24.61 31.83
C ILE A 116 8.54 23.11 31.72
N ALA A 117 9.36 22.69 30.74
CA ALA A 117 9.71 21.29 30.55
C ALA A 117 10.39 20.69 31.78
N ARG A 118 11.32 21.42 32.41
CA ARG A 118 12.04 20.97 33.61
C ARG A 118 11.14 20.89 34.84
N SER A 119 10.22 21.85 34.98
CA SER A 119 9.30 21.95 36.12
C SER A 119 7.98 21.22 35.92
N TRP A 120 7.85 20.46 34.83
CA TRP A 120 6.64 19.72 34.48
C TRP A 120 6.32 18.62 35.49
N ASP A 121 5.03 18.47 35.80
CA ASP A 121 4.56 17.37 36.63
C ASP A 121 4.41 16.11 35.78
N MET A 122 5.34 15.15 35.91
CA MET A 122 5.36 13.94 35.09
C MET A 122 4.17 12.99 35.31
N ARG A 123 3.28 13.28 36.27
CA ARG A 123 1.96 12.62 36.36
C ARG A 123 1.00 13.08 35.26
N LYS A 124 1.25 14.25 34.66
CA LYS A 124 0.51 14.80 33.53
C LYS A 124 1.19 14.41 32.20
N PRO A 125 0.45 14.14 31.12
CA PRO A 125 1.05 13.77 29.85
C PRO A 125 2.00 14.85 29.30
N PHE A 126 3.20 14.43 28.92
CA PHE A 126 4.20 15.26 28.23
C PHE A 126 4.60 14.56 26.92
N LEU A 127 4.30 15.20 25.79
CA LEU A 127 4.62 14.70 24.46
C LEU A 127 5.61 15.62 23.76
N VAL A 128 6.48 15.04 22.94
CA VAL A 128 7.35 15.81 22.05
C VAL A 128 7.35 15.24 20.65
N TYR A 129 7.46 16.12 19.65
CA TYR A 129 7.47 15.78 18.23
C TYR A 129 8.77 16.32 17.59
N PRO A 130 9.86 15.52 17.58
CA PRO A 130 11.11 15.91 16.95
C PRO A 130 10.92 16.26 15.46
N CYS A 131 11.37 17.45 15.07
CA CYS A 131 11.23 18.02 13.73
C CYS A 131 12.54 18.67 13.30
N MET A 132 13.39 17.88 12.64
CA MET A 132 14.72 18.29 12.21
C MET A 132 15.10 17.56 10.92
N ASN A 133 16.16 18.03 10.27
CA ASN A 133 16.70 17.38 9.09
C ASN A 133 17.05 15.90 9.38
N THR A 134 16.96 15.06 8.34
CA THR A 134 17.24 13.62 8.40
C THR A 134 18.59 13.27 8.99
N PHE A 135 19.65 13.91 8.56
CA PHE A 135 20.98 13.66 9.12
C PHE A 135 21.09 14.10 10.57
N MET A 136 20.33 15.13 10.99
CA MET A 136 20.24 15.51 12.40
C MET A 136 19.46 14.48 13.21
N TYR A 137 18.34 13.97 12.68
CA TYR A 137 17.50 12.98 13.36
C TYR A 137 18.21 11.63 13.53
N GLU A 138 18.93 11.18 12.49
CA GLU A 138 19.69 9.93 12.49
C GLU A 138 21.02 10.04 13.23
N HIS A 139 21.42 11.24 13.64
CA HIS A 139 22.65 11.46 14.38
C HIS A 139 22.65 10.70 15.72
N GLN A 140 23.77 10.07 16.07
CA GLN A 140 23.89 9.27 17.30
C GLN A 140 23.62 10.08 18.58
N ILE A 141 23.92 11.38 18.57
CA ILE A 141 23.61 12.28 19.69
C ILE A 141 22.09 12.40 19.86
N THR A 142 21.35 12.64 18.77
CA THR A 142 19.90 12.75 18.79
C THR A 142 19.25 11.48 19.31
N ASP A 143 19.75 10.32 18.90
CA ASP A 143 19.28 9.03 19.39
C ASP A 143 19.45 8.87 20.91
N LYS A 144 20.61 9.26 21.45
CA LYS A 144 20.86 9.28 22.91
C LYS A 144 19.91 10.25 23.61
N GLN A 145 19.72 11.44 23.06
CA GLN A 145 18.84 12.46 23.64
C GLN A 145 17.38 12.01 23.66
N ILE A 146 16.87 11.41 22.57
CA ILE A 146 15.53 10.82 22.50
C ILE A 146 15.37 9.73 23.56
N SER A 147 16.36 8.85 23.70
CA SER A 147 16.36 7.78 24.70
C SER A 147 16.32 8.33 26.14
N ILE A 148 17.03 9.43 26.40
CA ILE A 148 17.00 10.12 27.69
C ILE A 148 15.62 10.72 27.96
N LEU A 149 15.00 11.39 26.99
CA LEU A 149 13.65 11.93 27.16
C LEU A 149 12.64 10.81 27.46
N GLN A 150 12.72 9.69 26.74
CA GLN A 150 11.86 8.54 26.98
C GLN A 150 12.05 7.94 28.38
N SER A 151 13.28 7.88 28.89
CA SER A 151 13.56 7.37 30.24
C SER A 151 12.97 8.26 31.35
N PHE A 152 12.77 9.56 31.08
CA PHE A 152 12.04 10.46 31.98
C PHE A 152 10.52 10.26 31.96
N GLY A 153 9.99 9.43 31.05
CA GLY A 153 8.55 9.24 30.86
C GLY A 153 7.94 10.20 29.85
N ILE A 154 8.75 10.96 29.11
CA ILE A 154 8.28 11.84 28.03
C ILE A 154 7.94 10.98 26.81
N LYS A 155 6.73 11.15 26.27
CA LYS A 155 6.31 10.42 25.07
C LYS A 155 6.84 11.10 23.82
N VAL A 156 7.92 10.54 23.28
CA VAL A 156 8.49 10.97 22.00
C VAL A 156 7.69 10.35 20.86
N VAL A 157 7.08 11.17 20.02
CA VAL A 157 6.39 10.71 18.81
C VAL A 157 7.37 10.80 17.63
N PRO A 158 7.80 9.67 17.06
CA PRO A 158 8.81 9.66 16.01
C PRO A 158 8.24 10.28 14.72
N PRO A 159 9.02 11.01 13.93
CA PRO A 159 8.57 11.61 12.68
C PRO A 159 8.31 10.55 11.59
N ILE A 160 7.46 10.87 10.63
CA ILE A 160 7.16 10.05 9.44
C ILE A 160 8.22 10.30 8.37
N ALA A 161 8.95 9.26 7.97
CA ALA A 161 9.87 9.32 6.83
C ALA A 161 9.09 9.37 5.51
N LYS A 162 9.45 10.29 4.61
CA LYS A 162 8.98 10.33 3.22
C LYS A 162 10.18 10.53 2.29
N LEU A 163 10.26 9.69 1.25
CA LEU A 163 11.29 9.78 0.22
C LEU A 163 11.02 11.01 -0.67
N LEU A 164 12.03 11.86 -0.87
CA LEU A 164 12.02 12.96 -1.83
C LEU A 164 12.38 12.46 -3.24
N ALA A 165 12.00 13.23 -4.25
CA ALA A 165 12.32 12.95 -5.65
C ALA A 165 13.83 12.92 -5.96
N CYS A 166 14.66 13.49 -5.09
CA CYS A 166 16.13 13.45 -5.18
C CYS A 166 16.78 12.19 -4.58
N GLY A 167 16.01 11.31 -3.96
CA GLY A 167 16.52 10.10 -3.28
C GLY A 167 16.82 10.28 -1.78
N ASP A 168 16.77 11.52 -1.26
CA ASP A 168 16.91 11.79 0.17
C ASP A 168 15.61 11.49 0.94
N TYR A 169 15.73 11.03 2.18
CA TYR A 169 14.60 10.91 3.09
C TYR A 169 14.38 12.26 3.80
N VAL A 170 13.13 12.66 4.03
CA VAL A 170 12.77 13.75 4.96
C VAL A 170 11.80 13.22 6.00
N TYR A 171 12.11 13.47 7.26
CA TYR A 171 11.28 13.13 8.41
C TYR A 171 10.32 14.29 8.73
N TYR A 172 9.02 14.08 8.57
CA TYR A 172 7.95 15.04 8.85
C TYR A 172 7.26 14.73 10.19
N LEU A 173 6.55 15.70 10.77
CA LEU A 173 5.68 15.47 11.93
C LEU A 173 4.79 14.24 11.73
N ASN A 174 4.85 13.32 12.70
CA ASN A 174 3.91 12.20 12.78
C ASN A 174 2.59 12.69 13.36
N MET A 175 1.87 13.34 12.47
CA MET A 175 0.47 13.70 12.64
C MET A 175 -0.30 12.38 12.66
N GLY A 176 -0.65 11.90 13.85
CA GLY A 176 -1.45 10.68 14.01
C GLY A 176 -2.63 10.71 13.03
N GLY A 177 -2.62 9.78 12.08
CA GLY A 177 -3.63 9.73 11.01
C GLY A 177 -3.16 9.28 9.63
N GLN A 178 -1.86 9.08 9.39
CA GLN A 178 -1.43 8.48 8.12
C GLN A 178 -0.51 7.28 8.37
N SER A 179 -1.10 6.08 8.21
CA SER A 179 -0.37 4.89 7.77
C SER A 179 0.65 5.35 6.73
N SER A 180 1.93 5.03 6.89
CA SER A 180 2.98 5.49 5.97
C SER A 180 2.49 5.34 4.52
N LYS A 181 2.73 6.32 3.64
CA LYS A 181 2.28 6.20 2.23
C LYS A 181 2.71 4.87 1.59
N VAL A 182 3.79 4.26 2.10
CA VAL A 182 4.24 2.91 1.75
C VAL A 182 3.26 1.84 2.24
N ASP A 183 2.85 1.85 3.50
CA ASP A 183 1.85 0.93 4.06
C ASP A 183 0.45 1.13 3.47
N GLU A 184 0.07 2.38 3.18
CA GLU A 184 -1.19 2.70 2.49
C GLU A 184 -1.18 2.18 1.06
N LYS A 185 -0.10 2.43 0.31
CA LYS A 185 0.09 1.90 -1.05
C LYS A 185 0.22 0.39 -1.08
N LEU A 186 0.81 -0.21 -0.05
CA LEU A 186 0.86 -1.66 0.12
C LEU A 186 -0.53 -2.25 0.40
N ARG A 187 -1.34 -1.60 1.25
CA ARG A 187 -2.74 -1.99 1.51
C ARG A 187 -3.60 -1.80 0.26
N GLU A 188 -3.36 -0.75 -0.51
CA GLU A 188 -4.00 -0.50 -1.79
C GLU A 188 -3.65 -1.59 -2.81
N ASN A 189 -2.36 -1.88 -2.99
CA ASN A 189 -1.88 -2.96 -3.86
C ASN A 189 -2.46 -4.32 -3.44
N LYS A 190 -2.47 -4.64 -2.13
CA LYS A 190 -3.12 -5.86 -1.61
C LYS A 190 -4.62 -5.90 -1.97
N ARG A 191 -5.34 -4.79 -1.84
CA ARG A 191 -6.77 -4.70 -2.19
C ARG A 191 -6.98 -4.87 -3.70
N GLN A 192 -6.14 -4.26 -4.53
CA GLN A 192 -6.21 -4.38 -5.99
C GLN A 192 -5.95 -5.82 -6.43
N ILE A 193 -4.87 -6.45 -5.96
CA ILE A 193 -4.54 -7.85 -6.28
C ILE A 193 -5.68 -8.80 -5.85
N ASN A 194 -6.24 -8.62 -4.66
CA ASN A 194 -7.38 -9.44 -4.20
C ASN A 194 -8.65 -9.24 -5.04
N ARG A 195 -8.89 -8.02 -5.56
CA ARG A 195 -10.00 -7.78 -6.50
C ARG A 195 -9.74 -8.52 -7.81
N THR A 196 -8.53 -8.44 -8.34
CA THR A 196 -8.15 -9.13 -9.58
C THR A 196 -8.22 -10.66 -9.43
N ILE A 197 -7.77 -11.23 -8.30
CA ILE A 197 -7.91 -12.67 -8.02
C ILE A 197 -9.39 -13.10 -8.10
N ARG A 198 -10.29 -12.35 -7.45
CA ARG A 198 -11.74 -12.64 -7.49
C ARG A 198 -12.32 -12.47 -8.88
N GLU A 199 -11.83 -11.51 -9.65
CA GLU A 199 -12.26 -11.29 -11.02
C GLU A 199 -11.81 -12.43 -11.95
N LEU A 200 -10.56 -12.84 -11.87
CA LEU A 200 -10.03 -14.00 -12.60
C LEU A 200 -10.80 -15.29 -12.25
N ASP A 201 -11.17 -15.46 -10.98
CA ASP A 201 -12.00 -16.60 -10.54
C ASP A 201 -13.40 -16.56 -11.15
N ARG A 202 -14.02 -15.37 -11.23
CA ARG A 202 -15.32 -15.18 -11.89
C ARG A 202 -15.25 -15.47 -13.38
N GLN A 203 -14.21 -14.99 -14.06
CA GLN A 203 -14.02 -15.23 -15.49
C GLN A 203 -13.76 -16.70 -15.79
N ARG A 204 -12.97 -17.39 -14.96
CA ARG A 204 -12.80 -18.85 -15.06
C ARG A 204 -14.14 -19.58 -14.95
N MET A 205 -14.92 -19.29 -13.90
CA MET A 205 -16.24 -19.92 -13.70
C MET A 205 -17.22 -19.59 -14.84
N ALA A 206 -17.12 -18.41 -15.45
CA ALA A 206 -17.95 -18.05 -16.59
C ALA A 206 -17.59 -18.90 -17.83
N ALA A 207 -16.29 -19.04 -18.13
CA ALA A 207 -15.80 -19.89 -19.23
C ALA A 207 -16.20 -21.37 -19.03
N GLU A 208 -16.07 -21.90 -17.81
CA GLU A 208 -16.49 -23.26 -17.46
C GLU A 208 -18.01 -23.46 -17.65
N ARG A 209 -18.85 -22.48 -17.27
CA ARG A 209 -20.30 -22.56 -17.49
C ARG A 209 -20.66 -22.51 -18.98
N GLU A 210 -20.01 -21.64 -19.74
CA GLU A 210 -20.23 -21.54 -21.17
C GLU A 210 -19.84 -22.84 -21.88
N GLU A 211 -18.73 -23.46 -21.49
CA GLU A 211 -18.35 -24.80 -21.94
C GLU A 211 -19.48 -25.82 -21.67
N GLN A 212 -20.02 -25.88 -20.46
CA GLN A 212 -21.10 -26.83 -20.12
C GLN A 212 -22.38 -26.60 -20.94
N VAL A 213 -22.71 -25.34 -21.23
CA VAL A 213 -23.84 -24.99 -22.11
C VAL A 213 -23.56 -25.46 -23.53
N THR A 214 -22.34 -25.26 -24.04
CA THR A 214 -21.92 -25.68 -25.38
C THR A 214 -21.89 -27.20 -25.50
N ILE A 215 -21.42 -27.93 -24.49
CA ILE A 215 -21.46 -29.41 -24.42
C ILE A 215 -22.91 -29.90 -24.54
N SER A 216 -23.85 -29.27 -23.83
CA SER A 216 -25.27 -29.64 -23.87
C SER A 216 -25.87 -29.42 -25.26
N LYS A 217 -25.52 -28.31 -25.93
CA LYS A 217 -25.94 -28.02 -27.30
C LYS A 217 -25.31 -28.99 -28.31
N LEU A 218 -24.03 -29.29 -28.17
CA LEU A 218 -23.30 -30.22 -29.01
C LEU A 218 -23.94 -31.61 -28.98
N LYS A 219 -24.29 -32.12 -27.79
CA LYS A 219 -25.01 -33.40 -27.64
C LYS A 219 -26.35 -33.43 -28.38
N ASN A 220 -27.07 -32.31 -28.41
CA ASN A 220 -28.35 -32.22 -29.13
C ASN A 220 -28.15 -32.17 -30.65
N GLU A 221 -27.19 -31.37 -31.14
CA GLU A 221 -26.87 -31.28 -32.57
C GLU A 221 -26.26 -32.57 -33.12
N ALA A 222 -25.51 -33.31 -32.29
CA ALA A 222 -24.98 -34.62 -32.62
C ALA A 222 -26.10 -35.65 -32.86
N LYS A 223 -27.14 -35.66 -32.02
CA LYS A 223 -28.34 -36.50 -32.22
C LYS A 223 -29.09 -36.17 -33.51
N MET A 224 -29.00 -34.92 -33.99
CA MET A 224 -29.60 -34.47 -35.24
C MET A 224 -28.72 -34.73 -36.48
N GLY A 225 -27.53 -35.34 -36.32
CA GLY A 225 -26.62 -35.67 -37.42
C GLY A 225 -25.97 -34.45 -38.10
N ARG A 226 -25.98 -33.27 -37.45
CA ARG A 226 -25.43 -32.03 -38.04
C ARG A 226 -23.92 -31.92 -37.78
N THR A 227 -23.14 -32.68 -38.55
CA THR A 227 -21.67 -32.79 -38.41
C THR A 227 -20.92 -31.45 -38.45
N LYS A 228 -21.33 -30.49 -39.28
CA LYS A 228 -20.71 -29.16 -39.34
C LYS A 228 -20.87 -28.36 -38.04
N ASN A 229 -22.06 -28.36 -37.45
CA ASN A 229 -22.34 -27.65 -36.20
C ASN A 229 -21.59 -28.27 -35.03
N VAL A 230 -21.55 -29.61 -34.98
CA VAL A 230 -20.80 -30.37 -33.97
C VAL A 230 -19.32 -30.02 -34.00
N LYS A 231 -18.70 -29.93 -35.19
CA LYS A 231 -17.29 -29.55 -35.34
C LYS A 231 -17.00 -28.12 -34.85
N ILE A 232 -17.89 -27.17 -35.13
CA ILE A 232 -17.76 -25.78 -34.66
C ILE A 232 -17.86 -25.73 -33.13
N MET A 233 -18.87 -26.39 -32.55
CA MET A 233 -19.06 -26.41 -31.10
C MET A 233 -17.91 -27.12 -30.37
N ALA A 234 -17.33 -28.16 -30.97
CA ALA A 234 -16.15 -28.84 -30.42
C ALA A 234 -14.93 -27.90 -30.37
N LYS A 235 -14.72 -27.09 -31.41
CA LYS A 235 -13.67 -26.05 -31.39
C LYS A 235 -13.90 -25.00 -30.29
N ASP A 236 -15.15 -24.58 -30.09
CA ASP A 236 -15.50 -23.63 -29.03
C ASP A 236 -15.26 -24.23 -27.63
N ILE A 237 -15.50 -25.53 -27.44
CA ILE A 237 -15.17 -26.24 -26.19
C ILE A 237 -13.67 -26.22 -25.91
N VAL A 238 -12.82 -26.55 -26.90
CA VAL A 238 -11.35 -26.48 -26.76
C VAL A 238 -10.92 -25.07 -26.36
N ARG A 239 -11.49 -24.06 -27.02
CA ARG A 239 -11.18 -22.66 -26.75
C ARG A 239 -11.55 -22.28 -25.32
N ASN A 240 -12.72 -22.67 -24.84
CA ASN A 240 -13.15 -22.37 -23.47
C ASN A 240 -12.32 -23.12 -22.42
N ARG A 241 -11.91 -24.36 -22.67
CA ARG A 241 -10.94 -25.09 -21.81
C ARG A 241 -9.61 -24.36 -21.71
N LYS A 242 -9.06 -23.89 -22.85
CA LYS A 242 -7.83 -23.09 -22.88
C LYS A 242 -7.98 -21.77 -22.12
N LEU A 243 -9.11 -21.07 -22.29
CA LEU A 243 -9.40 -19.83 -21.57
C LEU A 243 -9.51 -20.06 -20.05
N ALA A 244 -10.20 -21.11 -19.61
CA ALA A 244 -10.33 -21.46 -18.20
C ALA A 244 -8.95 -21.79 -17.57
N SER A 245 -8.13 -22.56 -18.27
CA SER A 245 -6.74 -22.86 -17.85
C SER A 245 -5.89 -21.59 -17.75
N HIS A 246 -5.97 -20.70 -18.75
CA HIS A 246 -5.26 -19.42 -18.75
C HIS A 246 -5.66 -18.54 -17.54
N TYR A 247 -6.95 -18.42 -17.23
CA TYR A 247 -7.42 -17.68 -16.05
C TYR A 247 -6.95 -18.32 -14.73
N TYR A 248 -6.87 -19.64 -14.67
CA TYR A 248 -6.33 -20.35 -13.52
C TYR A 248 -4.83 -20.08 -13.34
N HIS A 249 -4.05 -20.09 -14.42
CA HIS A 249 -2.62 -19.74 -14.41
C HIS A 249 -2.39 -18.30 -13.93
N MET A 250 -3.11 -17.33 -14.50
CA MET A 250 -3.05 -15.92 -14.06
C MET A 250 -3.44 -15.75 -12.59
N LYS A 251 -4.43 -16.50 -12.10
CA LYS A 251 -4.83 -16.48 -10.69
C LYS A 251 -3.68 -16.98 -9.80
N SER A 252 -3.03 -18.07 -10.18
CA SER A 252 -1.88 -18.63 -9.45
C SER A 252 -0.73 -17.61 -9.37
N GLN A 253 -0.37 -16.98 -10.50
CA GLN A 253 0.65 -15.92 -10.54
C GLN A 253 0.30 -14.76 -9.59
N MET A 254 -0.97 -14.32 -9.56
CA MET A 254 -1.40 -13.23 -8.68
C MET A 254 -1.36 -13.61 -7.19
N VAL A 255 -1.67 -14.85 -6.85
CA VAL A 255 -1.53 -15.38 -5.49
C VAL A 255 -0.04 -15.43 -5.09
N GLY A 256 0.85 -15.81 -6.02
CA GLY A 256 2.30 -15.76 -5.84
C GLY A 256 2.82 -14.34 -5.55
N ILE A 257 2.41 -13.35 -6.36
CA ILE A 257 2.75 -11.94 -6.16
C ILE A 257 2.24 -11.44 -4.80
N LEU A 258 1.03 -11.83 -4.40
CA LEU A 258 0.47 -11.47 -3.08
C LEU A 258 1.33 -12.03 -1.93
N SER A 259 1.76 -13.30 -2.05
CA SER A 259 2.62 -13.97 -1.07
C SER A 259 4.00 -13.31 -0.96
N GLN A 260 4.65 -13.04 -2.10
CA GLN A 260 5.93 -12.32 -2.14
C GLN A 260 5.81 -10.92 -1.50
N LEU A 261 4.72 -10.20 -1.78
CA LEU A 261 4.45 -8.89 -1.22
C LEU A 261 4.19 -8.94 0.29
N GLN A 262 3.56 -10.00 0.80
CA GLN A 262 3.40 -10.25 2.25
C GLN A 262 4.72 -10.62 2.93
N SER A 263 5.54 -11.46 2.29
CA SER A 263 6.87 -11.83 2.77
C SER A 263 7.79 -10.62 2.83
N ALA A 264 7.88 -9.83 1.76
CA ALA A 264 8.66 -8.59 1.71
C ALA A 264 8.22 -7.55 2.76
N HIS A 265 6.91 -7.48 3.04
CA HIS A 265 6.42 -6.62 4.11
C HIS A 265 6.85 -7.12 5.50
N SER A 266 6.78 -8.43 5.73
CA SER A 266 7.15 -9.04 7.00
C SER A 266 8.66 -8.91 7.26
N THR A 267 9.51 -9.10 6.24
CA THR A 267 10.96 -8.89 6.34
C THR A 267 11.32 -7.43 6.59
N ASN A 268 10.64 -6.47 5.93
CA ASN A 268 10.83 -5.05 6.20
C ASN A 268 10.41 -4.66 7.63
N MET A 269 9.28 -5.20 8.11
CA MET A 269 8.83 -4.99 9.49
C MET A 269 9.80 -5.60 10.50
N LEU A 270 10.33 -6.78 10.21
CA LEU A 270 11.35 -7.43 11.04
C LEU A 270 12.67 -6.66 11.01
N ALA A 271 13.09 -6.09 9.89
CA ALA A 271 14.29 -5.25 9.82
C ALA A 271 14.13 -3.95 10.64
N ALA A 272 12.97 -3.31 10.57
CA ALA A 272 12.65 -2.15 11.40
C ALA A 272 12.63 -2.51 12.90
N ASN A 273 12.03 -3.65 13.24
CA ASN A 273 12.00 -4.15 14.61
C ASN A 273 13.37 -4.63 15.09
N LEU A 274 14.19 -5.24 14.23
CA LEU A 274 15.56 -5.67 14.52
C LEU A 274 16.48 -4.49 14.79
N LYS A 275 16.29 -3.36 14.11
CA LYS A 275 17.05 -2.14 14.42
C LYS A 275 16.77 -1.64 15.85
N ASN A 276 15.53 -1.79 16.30
CA ASN A 276 15.12 -1.46 17.66
C ASN A 276 15.54 -2.54 18.68
N VAL A 277 15.43 -3.81 18.31
CA VAL A 277 15.84 -4.97 19.13
C VAL A 277 17.36 -5.05 19.24
N ASN A 278 18.14 -4.66 18.24
CA ASN A 278 19.61 -4.61 18.32
C ASN A 278 20.10 -3.52 19.28
N LYS A 279 19.38 -2.40 19.41
CA LYS A 279 19.63 -1.40 20.47
C LYS A 279 19.33 -1.95 21.86
N LEU A 280 18.22 -2.69 22.00
CA LEU A 280 17.84 -3.33 23.27
C LEU A 280 18.75 -4.52 23.62
N MET A 281 19.19 -5.30 22.64
CA MET A 281 20.13 -6.43 22.76
C MET A 281 21.55 -5.98 23.09
N ALA A 282 22.00 -4.84 22.55
CA ALA A 282 23.29 -4.26 22.92
C ALA A 282 23.34 -3.82 24.40
N GLN A 283 22.19 -3.48 24.98
CA GLN A 283 22.05 -3.15 26.41
C GLN A 283 21.88 -4.38 27.31
N VAL A 284 21.49 -5.52 26.75
CA VAL A 284 21.24 -6.79 27.47
C VAL A 284 22.07 -7.90 26.83
N SER A 285 23.39 -7.90 27.07
CA SER A 285 24.26 -8.97 26.57
C SER A 285 24.39 -10.11 27.59
N SER A 286 23.91 -11.30 27.23
CA SER A 286 24.84 -12.37 26.82
C SER A 286 24.23 -13.76 26.62
N LYS A 287 23.00 -14.11 27.04
CA LYS A 287 22.58 -15.54 26.92
C LYS A 287 21.16 -15.90 26.51
N THR A 288 20.18 -15.00 26.38
CA THR A 288 18.79 -15.49 26.42
C THR A 288 17.87 -15.27 25.21
N ASN A 289 18.14 -14.38 24.25
CA ASN A 289 17.12 -14.10 23.22
C ASN A 289 17.53 -14.39 21.76
N ALA A 290 18.76 -14.81 21.49
CA ALA A 290 19.20 -15.15 20.12
C ALA A 290 18.54 -16.45 19.61
N VAL A 291 18.33 -17.44 20.48
CA VAL A 291 17.75 -18.75 20.11
C VAL A 291 16.26 -18.63 19.78
N GLU A 292 15.52 -17.84 20.55
CA GLU A 292 14.08 -17.62 20.32
C GLU A 292 13.85 -16.78 19.06
N PHE A 293 14.69 -15.77 18.82
CA PHE A 293 14.70 -15.01 17.57
C PHE A 293 15.08 -15.88 16.37
N GLN A 294 16.09 -16.75 16.51
CA GLN A 294 16.49 -17.69 15.46
C GLN A 294 15.37 -18.68 15.14
N LYS A 295 14.60 -19.15 16.15
CA LYS A 295 13.41 -19.98 15.96
C LYS A 295 12.29 -19.22 15.22
N ILE A 296 12.06 -17.95 15.54
CA ILE A 296 11.07 -17.11 14.84
C ILE A 296 11.48 -16.91 13.38
N MET A 297 12.74 -16.60 13.12
CA MET A 297 13.27 -16.42 11.76
C MET A 297 13.24 -17.73 10.96
N GLN A 298 13.56 -18.86 11.60
CA GLN A 298 13.42 -20.19 11.00
C GLN A 298 11.95 -20.54 10.73
N GLY A 299 11.02 -20.15 11.60
CA GLY A 299 9.59 -20.32 11.39
C GLY A 299 9.10 -19.56 10.15
N ILE A 300 9.50 -18.29 10.01
CA ILE A 300 9.15 -17.46 8.86
C ILE A 300 9.77 -17.99 7.57
N ASN A 301 11.05 -18.37 7.59
CA ASN A 301 11.70 -18.95 6.41
C ASN A 301 11.04 -20.28 6.02
N ARG A 302 10.70 -21.13 7.01
CA ARG A 302 10.00 -22.39 6.76
C ARG A 302 8.58 -22.17 6.22
N GLU A 303 7.84 -21.18 6.73
CA GLU A 303 6.54 -20.81 6.17
C GLU A 303 6.67 -20.27 4.75
N SER A 304 7.68 -19.44 4.47
CA SER A 304 7.98 -18.95 3.12
C SER A 304 8.37 -20.07 2.17
N GLU A 305 9.19 -21.04 2.62
CA GLU A 305 9.58 -22.22 1.85
C GLU A 305 8.37 -23.13 1.59
N ILE A 306 7.53 -23.38 2.59
CA ILE A 306 6.28 -24.16 2.43
C ILE A 306 5.34 -23.46 1.45
N LEU A 307 5.25 -22.13 1.48
CA LEU A 307 4.43 -21.36 0.54
C LEU A 307 5.00 -21.42 -0.89
N ASN A 308 6.32 -21.32 -1.05
CA ASN A 308 6.97 -21.49 -2.35
C ASN A 308 6.77 -22.91 -2.87
N LEU A 309 7.00 -23.94 -2.05
CA LEU A 309 6.72 -25.33 -2.40
C LEU A 309 5.26 -25.56 -2.76
N LYS A 310 4.31 -24.92 -2.06
CA LYS A 310 2.89 -24.99 -2.42
C LYS A 310 2.60 -24.30 -3.76
N MET A 311 3.33 -23.24 -4.10
CA MET A 311 3.23 -22.56 -5.39
C MET A 311 3.84 -23.40 -6.50
N ASP A 312 4.99 -24.03 -6.27
CA ASP A 312 5.66 -24.93 -7.19
C ASP A 312 4.82 -26.19 -7.42
N MET A 313 4.29 -26.80 -6.35
CA MET A 313 3.33 -27.91 -6.47
C MET A 313 2.01 -27.50 -7.13
N MET A 314 1.56 -26.24 -6.98
CA MET A 314 0.41 -25.73 -7.72
C MET A 314 0.74 -25.50 -9.19
N SER A 315 1.94 -25.02 -9.51
CA SER A 315 2.41 -24.87 -10.89
C SER A 315 2.56 -26.24 -11.54
N GLU A 316 3.16 -27.18 -10.83
CA GLU A 316 3.40 -28.56 -11.28
C GLU A 316 2.09 -29.34 -11.36
N ALA A 317 1.14 -29.19 -10.44
CA ALA A 317 -0.18 -29.81 -10.56
C ALA A 317 -1.02 -29.20 -11.70
N VAL A 318 -0.81 -27.91 -12.01
CA VAL A 318 -1.40 -27.28 -13.19
C VAL A 318 -0.74 -27.80 -14.45
N ASP A 319 0.58 -27.87 -14.49
CA ASP A 319 1.34 -28.44 -15.60
C ASP A 319 1.03 -29.94 -15.77
N ASP A 320 0.82 -30.71 -14.70
CA ASP A 320 0.38 -32.10 -14.73
C ASP A 320 -1.09 -32.24 -15.12
N SER A 321 -1.96 -31.28 -14.78
CA SER A 321 -3.33 -31.24 -15.31
C SER A 321 -3.36 -30.79 -16.79
N LEU A 322 -2.36 -30.02 -17.21
CA LEU A 322 -2.08 -29.65 -18.60
C LEU A 322 -1.48 -30.86 -19.37
N MET A 323 -0.66 -31.68 -18.72
CA MET A 323 -0.11 -32.94 -19.24
C MET A 323 -1.11 -34.10 -19.20
N GLY A 324 -2.02 -34.10 -18.23
CA GLY A 324 -3.04 -35.14 -18.02
C GLY A 324 -4.20 -35.07 -19.01
N ILE A 325 -4.32 -33.97 -19.76
CA ILE A 325 -5.35 -33.80 -20.78
C ILE A 325 -4.81 -34.02 -22.21
N THR A 326 -3.50 -34.03 -22.45
CA THR A 326 -2.95 -34.38 -23.77
C THR A 326 -1.44 -34.66 -23.71
N PRO A 327 -0.91 -35.68 -24.40
CA PRO A 327 0.50 -36.06 -24.28
C PRO A 327 1.48 -34.95 -24.74
N LEU A 328 2.61 -34.92 -24.05
CA LEU A 328 3.76 -34.01 -24.08
C LEU A 328 4.34 -33.60 -25.46
N TYR A 329 3.89 -34.19 -26.57
CA TYR A 329 4.36 -33.81 -27.91
C TYR A 329 3.66 -32.58 -28.50
N VAL A 330 2.50 -32.17 -27.96
CA VAL A 330 1.69 -31.08 -28.55
C VAL A 330 2.03 -29.71 -27.94
N VAL A 331 2.53 -29.65 -26.71
CA VAL A 331 2.67 -28.39 -25.95
C VAL A 331 3.81 -27.50 -26.46
N HIS A 332 4.90 -28.08 -26.99
CA HIS A 332 5.96 -27.29 -27.62
C HIS A 332 5.56 -26.75 -29.00
N PHE A 333 4.55 -27.34 -29.65
CA PHE A 333 4.16 -27.04 -31.02
C PHE A 333 3.04 -25.98 -31.11
N ILE A 334 2.17 -25.87 -30.09
CA ILE A 334 1.05 -24.89 -30.04
C ILE A 334 1.51 -23.42 -29.84
N ILE A 335 2.76 -23.21 -29.40
CA ILE A 335 3.30 -21.85 -29.16
C ILE A 335 3.77 -21.19 -30.48
N THR A 336 3.86 -21.95 -31.58
CA THR A 336 4.37 -21.50 -32.88
C THR A 336 3.40 -21.89 -34.00
N ASP A 337 2.67 -20.90 -34.50
CA ASP A 337 1.78 -20.92 -35.68
C ASP A 337 0.38 -21.58 -35.57
N PRO A 338 -0.70 -20.85 -35.97
CA PRO A 338 -2.08 -21.32 -35.94
C PRO A 338 -2.61 -21.84 -37.29
N GLU A 339 -1.75 -22.38 -38.18
CA GLU A 339 -2.19 -22.83 -39.51
C GLU A 339 -1.90 -24.33 -39.75
N GLY A 340 -2.73 -25.19 -39.14
CA GLY A 340 -2.70 -26.64 -39.38
C GLY A 340 -4.10 -27.24 -39.31
N THR A 341 -4.80 -27.32 -40.44
CA THR A 341 -6.20 -27.80 -40.53
C THR A 341 -6.39 -29.28 -40.17
N GLU A 342 -5.35 -30.11 -40.27
CA GLU A 342 -5.44 -31.56 -39.99
C GLU A 342 -5.37 -31.86 -38.48
N GLU A 343 -4.62 -31.08 -37.71
CA GLU A 343 -4.44 -31.28 -36.27
C GLU A 343 -5.68 -30.85 -35.47
N GLU A 344 -6.40 -29.84 -35.94
CA GLU A 344 -7.68 -29.41 -35.36
C GLU A 344 -8.78 -30.48 -35.50
N GLU A 345 -8.76 -31.30 -36.55
CA GLU A 345 -9.73 -32.38 -36.74
C GLU A 345 -9.52 -33.52 -35.74
N LEU A 346 -8.26 -33.79 -35.38
CA LEU A 346 -7.87 -34.80 -34.41
C LEU A 346 -8.27 -34.43 -32.97
N ILE A 347 -8.16 -33.15 -32.62
CA ILE A 347 -8.61 -32.65 -31.32
C ILE A 347 -10.14 -32.69 -31.21
N VAL A 348 -10.84 -32.37 -32.30
CA VAL A 348 -12.31 -32.45 -32.35
C VAL A 348 -12.78 -33.90 -32.23
N SER A 349 -12.15 -34.87 -32.91
CA SER A 349 -12.52 -36.28 -32.80
C SER A 349 -12.31 -36.82 -31.38
N GLN A 350 -11.22 -36.44 -30.72
CA GLN A 350 -10.93 -36.85 -29.35
C GLN A 350 -11.95 -36.30 -28.35
N ILE A 351 -12.44 -35.07 -28.51
CA ILE A 351 -13.52 -34.50 -27.67
C ILE A 351 -14.85 -35.22 -27.90
N LEU A 352 -15.14 -35.61 -29.14
CA LEU A 352 -16.35 -36.37 -29.44
C LEU A 352 -16.31 -37.75 -28.79
N GLU A 353 -15.13 -38.38 -28.76
CA GLU A 353 -14.87 -39.64 -28.05
C GLU A 353 -14.98 -39.48 -26.54
N GLU A 354 -14.38 -38.43 -25.95
CA GLU A 354 -14.47 -38.10 -24.52
C GLU A 354 -15.93 -37.88 -24.07
N LEU A 355 -16.75 -37.30 -24.94
CA LEU A 355 -18.17 -37.06 -24.69
C LEU A 355 -19.07 -38.29 -25.00
N GLY A 356 -18.49 -39.40 -25.47
CA GLY A 356 -19.20 -40.65 -25.78
C GLY A 356 -20.10 -40.55 -27.03
N ILE A 357 -19.74 -39.72 -28.00
CA ILE A 357 -20.49 -39.49 -29.24
C ILE A 357 -19.76 -40.23 -30.38
N ASP A 358 -20.29 -41.38 -30.79
CA ASP A 358 -19.71 -42.23 -31.83
C ASP A 358 -19.78 -41.54 -33.21
N ALA A 359 -18.62 -41.20 -33.77
CA ALA A 359 -18.49 -40.49 -35.04
C ALA A 359 -18.75 -41.37 -36.29
N THR A 360 -18.99 -42.68 -36.10
CA THR A 360 -19.06 -43.64 -37.22
C THR A 360 -20.47 -44.11 -37.61
N ALA A 361 -21.52 -43.68 -36.90
CA ALA A 361 -22.87 -44.22 -37.08
C ALA A 361 -23.83 -43.32 -37.88
N THR A 362 -23.46 -42.78 -39.05
CA THR A 362 -24.45 -42.34 -40.08
C THR A 362 -23.80 -42.07 -41.46
N LEU A 363 -23.19 -43.08 -42.06
CA LEU A 363 -22.90 -43.08 -43.50
C LEU A 363 -23.63 -44.27 -44.12
N ASN A 364 -24.93 -44.11 -44.37
CA ASN A 364 -25.64 -44.83 -45.43
C ASN A 364 -27.08 -44.30 -45.58
N THR A 365 -27.49 -44.12 -46.85
CA THR A 365 -28.78 -43.62 -47.38
C THR A 365 -28.88 -42.09 -47.48
N ALA A 366 -29.15 -41.42 -48.61
CA ALA A 366 -29.65 -41.82 -49.92
C ALA A 366 -29.21 -40.81 -51.01
N THR A 367 -29.23 -41.27 -52.27
CA THR A 367 -28.88 -40.62 -53.54
C THR A 367 -29.87 -39.52 -54.03
N CYS A 368 -29.31 -38.46 -54.66
CA CYS A 368 -29.74 -37.48 -55.72
C CYS A 368 -31.20 -37.41 -56.26
N PRO A 369 -31.71 -36.29 -56.89
CA PRO A 369 -31.00 -35.45 -57.89
C PRO A 369 -31.28 -33.91 -57.99
N VAL A 370 -30.45 -33.29 -58.84
CA VAL A 370 -30.28 -31.94 -59.44
C VAL A 370 -31.51 -31.04 -59.74
N SER A 371 -31.39 -29.70 -59.52
CA SER A 371 -31.75 -28.64 -60.52
C SER A 371 -31.30 -27.20 -60.16
N SER A 372 -30.97 -26.47 -61.23
CA SER A 372 -30.37 -25.14 -61.45
C SER A 372 -31.09 -23.85 -61.00
N SER A 373 -30.31 -22.75 -60.89
CA SER A 373 -30.54 -21.31 -61.21
C SER A 373 -30.02 -20.42 -60.06
N GLY A 374 -29.17 -19.38 -60.20
CA GLY A 374 -28.85 -18.46 -61.28
C GLY A 374 -29.46 -17.08 -60.94
N VAL A 375 -28.67 -16.08 -60.52
CA VAL A 375 -28.79 -14.63 -60.82
C VAL A 375 -27.61 -13.83 -60.22
N LYS A 376 -27.17 -12.83 -61.00
CA LYS A 376 -26.01 -11.91 -60.91
C LYS A 376 -26.30 -10.60 -60.14
N GLY A 377 -25.22 -9.88 -59.80
CA GLY A 377 -25.14 -8.40 -59.78
C GLY A 377 -24.51 -7.81 -58.50
N MET A 378 -23.22 -7.44 -58.49
CA MET A 378 -22.64 -6.07 -58.65
C MET A 378 -22.93 -5.12 -57.46
N ALA A 379 -21.97 -4.38 -56.88
CA ALA A 379 -20.83 -3.69 -57.49
C ALA A 379 -19.65 -3.46 -56.52
N HIS A 380 -18.46 -3.31 -57.11
CA HIS A 380 -17.24 -2.74 -56.54
C HIS A 380 -17.36 -1.22 -56.35
N ILE A 381 -16.73 -0.72 -55.29
CA ILE A 381 -16.13 0.63 -55.21
C ILE A 381 -14.77 0.46 -54.52
N GLU A 382 -13.68 0.71 -55.27
CA GLU A 382 -12.36 1.10 -54.74
C GLU A 382 -12.37 2.65 -54.55
N ILE A 383 -11.59 3.30 -53.69
CA ILE A 383 -10.13 3.52 -53.78
C ILE A 383 -9.64 4.29 -52.50
N GLU A 384 -8.40 4.01 -52.08
CA GLU A 384 -7.43 4.79 -51.24
C GLU A 384 -7.77 5.11 -49.78
N GLY A 385 -6.86 5.04 -48.79
CA GLY A 385 -5.40 5.02 -48.81
C GLY A 385 -4.86 6.15 -47.90
N HIS A 386 -4.21 5.80 -46.79
CA HIS A 386 -3.37 6.58 -45.84
C HIS A 386 -3.78 6.25 -44.39
N GLY A 387 -2.90 5.80 -43.50
CA GLY A 387 -1.51 6.19 -43.28
C GLY A 387 -1.41 6.63 -41.81
N GLN A 388 -1.26 5.66 -40.90
CA GLN A 388 -1.09 5.94 -39.47
C GLN A 388 0.23 6.69 -39.23
N LYS A 389 0.13 7.97 -38.90
CA LYS A 389 1.22 8.77 -38.35
C LYS A 389 1.39 8.43 -36.88
N TYR A 390 2.62 8.07 -36.51
CA TYR A 390 3.12 8.10 -35.15
C TYR A 390 3.09 9.54 -34.63
N THR A 391 2.49 9.78 -33.46
CA THR A 391 2.60 11.04 -32.74
C THR A 391 3.19 10.80 -31.34
N ASN A 392 4.49 11.06 -31.29
CA ASN A 392 5.32 11.66 -30.25
C ASN A 392 4.83 11.69 -28.79
N ALA A 393 5.70 11.20 -27.91
CA ALA A 393 5.55 11.12 -26.46
C ALA A 393 5.61 12.48 -25.70
N ASP A 394 5.80 13.60 -26.39
CA ASP A 394 5.98 14.91 -25.76
C ASP A 394 4.66 15.61 -25.36
N ASP A 395 3.53 15.32 -26.02
CA ASP A 395 2.23 15.94 -25.69
C ASP A 395 1.71 15.52 -24.29
N THR A 396 2.22 14.40 -23.75
CA THR A 396 1.82 13.91 -22.42
C THR A 396 2.54 14.58 -21.26
N LEU A 397 3.57 15.40 -21.52
CA LEU A 397 4.37 16.06 -20.49
C LEU A 397 3.79 17.43 -20.09
N GLU A 398 3.26 18.18 -21.06
CA GLU A 398 2.59 19.48 -20.80
C GLU A 398 1.30 19.31 -19.99
N ASP A 399 0.53 18.26 -20.26
CA ASP A 399 -0.67 17.90 -19.48
C ASP A 399 -0.35 17.51 -18.02
N ARG A 400 0.86 16.99 -17.76
CA ARG A 400 1.31 16.63 -16.42
C ARG A 400 1.83 17.83 -15.62
N ILE A 401 2.34 18.86 -16.29
CA ILE A 401 2.79 20.11 -15.65
C ILE A 401 1.58 20.96 -15.20
N ASN A 402 0.48 20.96 -15.98
CA ASN A 402 -0.71 21.74 -15.64
C ASN A 402 -1.50 21.21 -14.42
N ASN A 403 -1.36 19.92 -14.08
CA ASN A 403 -1.97 19.34 -12.88
C ASN A 403 -1.21 19.60 -11.56
N LEU A 404 -0.02 20.22 -11.61
CA LEU A 404 0.78 20.56 -10.43
C LEU A 404 0.57 22.00 -9.94
N LYS A 405 -0.32 22.77 -10.58
CA LYS A 405 -0.67 24.16 -10.19
C LYS A 405 -2.05 24.29 -9.52
N LYS A 406 -2.69 23.19 -9.14
CA LYS A 406 -3.86 23.15 -8.24
C LYS A 406 -3.50 22.34 -7.00
#